data_AF-A0A820SHR2-F1
#
_entry.id   AF-A0A820SHR2-F1
#
_cell.length_a   1.000
_cell.length_b   1.000
_cell.length_c   1.000
_cell.angle_alpha   90.00
_cell.angle_beta   90.00
_cell.angle_gamma   90.00
#
_symmetry.space_group_name_H-M   'P 1'
#
loop_
_entity.id
_entity.type
_entity.pdbx_description
1 polymer ?
#
loop_
_entity_poly.entity_id
_entity_poly.type
_entity_poly.pdbx_seq_one_letter_code
_entity_poly.pdbx_strand_id
1 'polypeptide(L)'
;SPRSPHDSSTNNQSKIGIQLKYDSGKLFIMVRHASNLPLVNGNEPRPYCKCYLNPDENKATKQKGKIHSSRDPVFNDTFTYEMDLAEIQKYA
;
A
#
# COMPACT_ATOMS: atom_id res chain seq x y z
N SER A 1 -8.00 -22.50 30.68
CA SER A 1 -7.84 -21.09 31.10
C SER A 1 -8.77 -20.19 30.28
N PRO A 2 -9.42 -19.19 30.88
CA PRO A 2 -10.36 -18.32 30.19
C PRO A 2 -9.63 -17.35 29.23
N ARG A 3 -10.33 -16.94 28.16
CA ARG A 3 -9.88 -16.02 27.09
C ARG A 3 -9.27 -14.73 27.65
N SER A 4 -8.13 -14.29 27.11
CA SER A 4 -7.64 -12.93 27.35
C SER A 4 -8.45 -11.91 26.54
N PRO A 5 -8.90 -10.80 27.13
CA PRO A 5 -9.75 -9.82 26.49
C PRO A 5 -8.94 -8.83 25.65
N HIS A 6 -9.55 -8.45 24.52
CA HIS A 6 -9.35 -7.26 23.71
C HIS A 6 -8.01 -6.50 23.73
N ASP A 7 -7.39 -6.48 22.55
CA ASP A 7 -6.81 -5.30 21.89
C ASP A 7 -6.62 -4.10 22.81
N SER A 8 -5.38 -3.94 23.27
CA SER A 8 -4.90 -2.68 23.79
C SER A 8 -5.03 -1.65 22.67
N SER A 9 -6.03 -0.80 22.80
CA SER A 9 -6.18 0.50 22.18
C SER A 9 -4.98 1.39 22.54
N THR A 10 -3.79 1.07 22.04
CA THR A 10 -2.75 2.07 21.84
C THR A 10 -3.15 2.88 20.63
N ASN A 11 -3.27 4.18 20.81
CA ASN A 11 -3.53 5.22 19.81
C ASN A 11 -2.41 5.32 18.76
N ASN A 12 -2.05 4.19 18.14
CA ASN A 12 -1.00 4.03 17.15
C ASN A 12 -1.66 3.82 15.79
N GLN A 13 -2.24 4.90 15.25
CA GLN A 13 -2.81 4.89 13.91
C GLN A 13 -1.75 4.39 12.91
N SER A 14 -2.07 3.33 12.18
CA SER A 14 -1.21 2.85 11.09
C SER A 14 -1.05 3.97 10.06
N LYS A 15 0.18 4.17 9.57
CA LYS A 15 0.50 5.19 8.57
C LYS A 15 1.14 4.55 7.36
N ILE A 16 0.99 5.18 6.22
CA ILE A 16 1.66 4.82 4.98
C ILE A 16 2.29 6.07 4.37
N GLY A 17 3.57 5.99 4.03
CA GLY A 17 4.29 7.04 3.32
C GLY A 17 4.24 6.78 1.83
N ILE A 18 3.59 7.65 1.06
CA ILE A 18 3.47 7.56 -0.39
C ILE A 18 4.07 8.81 -1.03
N GLN A 19 4.65 8.67 -2.22
CA GLN A 19 5.06 9.78 -3.08
C GLN A 19 4.51 9.56 -4.49
N LEU A 20 3.94 10.61 -5.07
CA LEU A 20 3.41 10.63 -6.44
C LEU A 20 4.30 11.55 -7.29
N LYS A 21 4.62 11.12 -8.50
CA LYS A 21 5.30 11.94 -9.51
C LYS A 21 4.72 11.61 -10.87
N TYR A 22 4.41 12.62 -11.67
CA TYR A 22 4.11 12.45 -13.09
C TYR A 22 5.20 13.10 -13.92
N ASP A 23 5.79 12.37 -14.86
CA ASP A 23 6.89 12.86 -15.69
C ASP A 23 6.97 12.04 -16.98
N SER A 24 7.20 12.72 -18.10
CA SER A 24 7.47 12.11 -19.40
C SER A 24 6.49 10.99 -19.80
N GLY A 25 5.18 11.22 -19.61
CA GLY A 25 4.14 10.24 -19.97
C GLY A 25 3.98 9.09 -18.97
N LYS A 26 4.51 9.22 -17.75
CA LYS A 26 4.49 8.15 -16.75
C LYS A 26 4.07 8.67 -15.38
N LEU A 27 3.13 7.98 -14.75
CA LEU A 27 2.79 8.15 -13.34
C LEU A 27 3.62 7.16 -12.50
N PHE A 28 4.40 7.71 -11.58
CA PHE A 28 5.19 6.99 -10.59
C PHE A 28 4.52 7.10 -9.23
N ILE A 29 4.18 5.95 -8.64
CA ILE A 29 3.60 5.83 -7.30
C ILE A 29 4.62 5.07 -6.45
N MET A 30 5.39 5.79 -5.65
CA MET A 30 6.33 5.17 -4.73
C MET A 30 5.67 4.97 -3.37
N VAL A 31 5.56 3.72 -2.94
CA VAL A 31 5.21 3.39 -1.56
C VAL A 31 6.52 3.24 -0.79
N ARG A 32 6.77 4.15 0.16
CA ARG A 32 8.02 4.22 0.92
C ARG A 32 8.03 3.25 2.08
N HIS A 33 7.09 3.44 3.01
CA HIS A 33 7.01 2.64 4.23
C HIS A 33 5.56 2.57 4.75
N ALA A 34 5.28 1.60 5.58
CA ALA A 34 4.16 1.65 6.51
C ALA A 34 4.69 1.56 7.94
N SER A 35 3.92 2.05 8.90
CA SER A 35 4.26 1.97 10.31
C SER A 35 3.06 1.58 11.14
N ASN A 36 3.30 0.92 12.27
CA ASN A 36 2.28 0.47 13.23
C ASN A 36 1.20 -0.41 12.58
N LEU A 37 1.57 -1.35 11.71
CA LEU A 37 0.59 -2.32 11.20
C LEU A 37 0.09 -3.24 12.33
N PRO A 38 -1.20 -3.62 12.31
CA PRO A 38 -1.76 -4.52 13.32
C PRO A 38 -1.17 -5.93 13.19
N LEU A 39 -1.17 -6.65 14.31
CA LEU A 39 -0.90 -8.09 14.29
C LEU A 39 -2.03 -8.83 13.56
N VAL A 40 -1.69 -9.91 12.90
CA VAL A 40 -2.66 -10.81 12.25
C VAL A 40 -2.76 -12.06 13.10
N ASN A 41 -3.89 -12.23 13.80
CA ASN A 41 -4.12 -13.34 14.73
C ASN A 41 -2.98 -13.49 15.76
N GLY A 42 -2.50 -12.37 16.30
CA GLY A 42 -1.40 -12.34 17.28
C GLY A 42 0.01 -12.53 16.69
N ASN A 43 0.15 -12.67 15.37
CA ASN A 43 1.44 -12.87 14.70
C ASN A 43 1.87 -11.64 13.90
N GLU A 44 3.18 -11.55 13.64
CA GLU A 44 3.76 -10.56 12.72
C GLU A 44 3.08 -10.64 11.34
N PRO A 45 2.63 -9.50 10.78
CA PRO A 45 2.01 -9.48 9.47
C PRO A 45 3.03 -9.76 8.37
N ARG A 46 2.53 -10.20 7.21
CA ARG A 46 3.31 -10.29 5.97
C ARG A 46 2.82 -9.26 4.94
N PRO A 47 3.08 -7.95 5.17
CA PRO A 47 2.50 -6.90 4.34
C PRO A 47 3.11 -6.87 2.94
N TYR A 48 2.32 -6.43 1.99
CA TYR A 48 2.73 -6.12 0.62
C TYR A 48 1.78 -5.07 0.04
N CYS A 49 2.26 -4.29 -0.91
CA CYS A 49 1.45 -3.26 -1.55
C CYS A 49 0.75 -3.79 -2.81
N LYS A 50 -0.45 -3.28 -3.08
CA LYS A 50 -1.15 -3.41 -4.35
C LYS A 50 -1.60 -2.02 -4.78
N CYS A 51 -1.37 -1.67 -6.04
CA CYS A 51 -1.81 -0.41 -6.62
C CYS A 51 -2.81 -0.69 -7.75
N TYR A 52 -3.84 0.16 -7.85
CA TYR A 52 -4.90 0.14 -8.85
C TYR A 52 -5.23 1.59 -9.22
N LEU A 53 -5.61 1.84 -10.46
CA LEU A 53 -6.18 3.11 -10.91
C LEU A 53 -7.67 2.90 -11.17
N ASN A 54 -8.54 3.52 -10.36
CA ASN A 54 -9.99 3.29 -10.45
C ASN A 54 -10.65 4.34 -11.35
N PRO A 55 -11.59 4.00 -12.25
CA PRO A 55 -12.22 2.69 -12.39
C PRO A 55 -11.33 1.64 -13.08
N ASP A 56 -11.24 0.42 -12.52
CA ASP A 56 -10.46 -0.70 -13.08
C ASP A 56 -11.31 -1.97 -13.21
N GLU A 57 -12.32 -1.94 -14.08
CA GLU A 57 -13.30 -3.03 -14.24
C GLU A 57 -12.63 -4.39 -14.47
N ASN A 58 -11.59 -4.41 -15.30
CA ASN A 58 -10.86 -5.62 -15.68
C ASN A 58 -9.66 -5.92 -14.78
N LYS A 59 -9.41 -5.12 -13.74
CA LYS A 59 -8.23 -5.22 -12.84
C LYS A 59 -6.90 -5.17 -13.60
N ALA A 60 -6.88 -4.53 -14.77
CA ALA A 60 -5.74 -4.49 -15.68
C ALA A 60 -4.64 -3.56 -15.15
N THR A 61 -4.99 -2.57 -14.33
CA THR A 61 -4.03 -1.63 -13.74
C THR A 61 -3.39 -2.18 -12.47
N LYS A 62 -3.79 -3.37 -12.01
CA LYS A 62 -3.29 -3.97 -10.78
C LYS A 62 -1.79 -4.25 -10.86
N GLN A 63 -1.01 -3.58 -10.01
CA GLN A 63 0.38 -3.93 -9.75
C GLN A 63 0.55 -4.41 -8.31
N LYS A 64 1.47 -5.35 -8.07
CA LYS A 64 1.73 -5.95 -6.75
C LYS A 64 3.21 -5.82 -6.39
N GLY A 65 3.48 -5.31 -5.20
CA GLY A 65 4.82 -5.18 -4.63
C GLY A 65 5.32 -6.45 -3.94
N LYS A 66 6.48 -6.33 -3.31
CA LYS A 66 7.12 -7.44 -2.59
C LYS A 66 6.43 -7.71 -1.26
N ILE A 67 6.60 -8.92 -0.74
CA ILE A 67 6.11 -9.33 0.57
C ILE A 67 7.22 -9.08 1.60
N HIS A 68 6.85 -8.44 2.70
CA HIS A 68 7.72 -8.18 3.85
C HIS A 68 7.24 -9.00 5.06
N SER A 69 7.99 -9.00 6.15
CA SER A 69 7.64 -9.69 7.40
C SER A 69 7.96 -8.79 8.59
N SER A 70 7.26 -7.66 8.66
CA SER A 70 7.44 -6.62 9.67
C SER A 70 6.17 -5.76 9.75
N ARG A 71 5.90 -5.20 10.94
CA ARG A 71 4.83 -4.21 11.18
C ARG A 71 5.19 -2.80 10.75
N ASP A 72 6.47 -2.55 10.47
CA ASP A 72 7.01 -1.26 10.04
C ASP A 72 7.84 -1.44 8.76
N PRO A 73 7.24 -2.00 7.69
CA PRO A 73 7.98 -2.34 6.47
C PRO A 73 8.46 -1.09 5.75
N VAL A 74 9.71 -1.11 5.31
CA VAL A 74 10.24 -0.20 4.27
C VAL A 74 10.11 -0.92 2.93
N PHE A 75 9.20 -0.43 2.09
CA PHE A 75 8.94 -0.99 0.77
C PHE A 75 9.90 -0.40 -0.25
N ASN A 76 9.92 0.94 -0.37
CA ASN A 76 10.57 1.68 -1.47
C ASN A 76 10.23 1.12 -2.87
N ASP A 77 9.04 0.52 -3.01
CA ASP A 77 8.53 0.00 -4.27
C ASP A 77 7.93 1.15 -5.09
N THR A 78 8.28 1.24 -6.38
CA THR A 78 7.68 2.19 -7.31
C THR A 78 6.79 1.47 -8.32
N PHE A 79 5.51 1.78 -8.31
CA PHE A 79 4.55 1.35 -9.32
C PHE A 79 4.53 2.38 -10.44
N THR A 80 4.74 1.93 -11.68
CA THR A 80 4.86 2.81 -12.85
C THR A 80 3.74 2.52 -13.82
N TYR A 81 3.02 3.57 -14.21
CA TYR A 81 1.96 3.52 -15.20
C TYR A 81 2.34 4.40 -16.38
N GLU A 82 2.55 3.78 -17.55
CA GLU A 82 2.90 4.48 -18.79
C GLU A 82 1.62 4.91 -19.51
N MET A 83 1.09 6.06 -19.12
CA MET A 83 -0.15 6.63 -19.62
C MET A 83 -0.02 8.15 -19.69
N ASP A 84 -0.62 8.75 -20.71
CA ASP A 84 -0.64 10.21 -20.80
C ASP A 84 -1.49 10.83 -19.68
N LEU A 85 -1.36 12.14 -19.46
CA LEU A 85 -2.02 12.81 -18.35
C LEU A 85 -3.55 12.77 -18.50
N ALA A 86 -4.06 12.80 -19.73
CA ALA A 86 -5.49 12.77 -20.00
C ALA A 86 -6.10 11.40 -19.69
N GLU A 87 -5.36 10.33 -19.93
CA GLU A 87 -5.74 8.97 -19.56
C GLU A 87 -5.68 8.78 -18.04
N ILE A 88 -4.61 9.25 -17.38
CA ILE A 88 -4.50 9.21 -15.91
C ILE A 88 -5.67 9.95 -15.23
N GLN A 89 -6.09 11.10 -15.76
CA GLN A 89 -7.21 11.88 -15.22
C GLN A 89 -8.56 11.15 -15.27
N LYS A 90 -8.72 10.12 -16.10
CA LYS A 90 -9.92 9.27 -16.09
C LYS A 90 -10.05 8.45 -14.80
N TYR A 91 -8.96 8.34 -14.03
CA TYR A 91 -8.88 7.58 -12.79
C TYR A 91 -8.82 8.45 -11.51
N ALA A 92 -8.95 9.77 -11.63
CA ALA A 92 -8.84 10.73 -10.54
C ALA A 92 -10.21 11.12 -9.95
#